data_AF-A0AAC9TU95-F1
#
_entry.id   AF-A0AAC9TU95-F1
#
_cell.length_a   1.000
_cell.length_b   1.000
_cell.length_c   1.000
_cell.angle_alpha   90.00
_cell.angle_beta   90.00
_cell.angle_gamma   90.00
#
_symmetry.space_group_name_H-M   'P 1'
#
loop_
_entity.id
_entity.type
_entity.pdbx_description
1 polymer ?
#
loop_
_entity_poly.entity_id
_entity_poly.type
_entity_poly.pdbx_seq_one_letter_code
_entity_poly.pdbx_strand_id
1 'polypeptide(L)'
;MKKQNGFTLIELVVVIIILGILAVTAAPKFINLQSDARLSALAGMKASIQGANSLVYSKAAIAGKEKGDANGAATLDIGLGTGNDINIVYGYMKATEADFEKGLDVSFAAGSDGQPTNTSATDEWIIKEETSKVTIWQKGAPAGCKLEYTQATSSSAGPTFAAMPTTSNC
;
A
#
# COMPACT_ATOMS: atom_id res chain seq x y z
N MET A 1 -18.96 -54.75 25.43
CA MET A 1 -17.91 -54.38 24.46
C MET A 1 -18.58 -53.57 23.34
N LYS A 2 -18.29 -52.28 23.20
CA LYS A 2 -18.81 -51.47 22.08
C LYS A 2 -18.01 -51.81 20.82
N LYS A 3 -18.66 -52.25 19.75
CA LYS A 3 -18.01 -52.41 18.44
C LYS A 3 -17.52 -51.04 17.97
N GLN A 4 -16.21 -50.90 17.75
CA GLN A 4 -15.70 -49.77 16.97
C GLN A 4 -16.02 -50.04 15.50
N ASN A 5 -16.92 -49.24 14.93
CA ASN A 5 -17.04 -49.16 13.48
C ASN A 5 -15.83 -48.37 12.97
N GLY A 6 -14.82 -49.08 12.48
CA GLY A 6 -13.69 -48.47 11.79
C GLY A 6 -14.13 -47.88 10.45
N PHE A 7 -13.43 -46.83 10.02
CA PHE A 7 -13.57 -46.26 8.68
C PHE A 7 -13.12 -47.29 7.63
N THR A 8 -13.86 -47.45 6.54
CA THR A 8 -13.44 -48.34 5.46
C THR A 8 -12.34 -47.66 4.63
N LEU A 9 -11.41 -48.46 4.09
CA LEU A 9 -10.37 -47.92 3.19
C LEU A 9 -10.97 -47.21 1.97
N ILE A 10 -12.10 -47.72 1.46
CA ILE A 10 -12.77 -47.12 0.30
C ILE A 10 -13.37 -45.76 0.62
N GLU A 11 -13.96 -45.56 1.81
CA GLU A 11 -14.47 -44.24 2.23
C GLU A 11 -13.34 -43.22 2.31
N LEU A 12 -12.19 -43.61 2.86
CA LEU A 12 -11.03 -42.71 2.93
C LEU A 12 -10.51 -42.33 1.54
N VAL A 13 -10.45 -43.30 0.61
CA VAL A 13 -10.03 -43.06 -0.78
C VAL A 13 -11.01 -42.15 -1.53
N VAL A 14 -12.32 -42.36 -1.37
CA VAL A 14 -13.32 -41.52 -2.03
C VAL A 14 -13.25 -40.07 -1.53
N VAL A 15 -13.03 -39.86 -0.23
CA VAL A 15 -12.93 -38.52 0.35
C VAL A 15 -11.73 -37.75 -0.22
N ILE A 16 -10.55 -38.35 -0.30
CA ILE A 16 -9.37 -37.66 -0.86
C ILE A 16 -9.53 -37.36 -2.35
N ILE A 17 -10.23 -38.21 -3.11
CA ILE A 17 -10.52 -37.96 -4.53
C ILE A 17 -11.45 -36.74 -4.67
N ILE A 18 -12.52 -36.69 -3.89
CA ILE A 18 -13.46 -35.56 -3.91
C ILE A 18 -12.73 -34.26 -3.51
N LEU A 19 -11.93 -34.28 -2.44
CA LEU A 19 -11.13 -33.12 -2.03
C LEU A 19 -10.13 -32.69 -3.11
N GLY A 20 -9.53 -33.65 -3.83
CA GLY A 20 -8.63 -33.37 -4.96
C GLY A 20 -9.32 -32.61 -6.10
N ILE A 21 -10.51 -33.05 -6.51
CA ILE A 21 -11.29 -32.39 -7.58
C ILE A 21 -11.70 -30.97 -7.17
N LEU A 22 -12.17 -30.81 -5.91
CA LEU A 22 -12.54 -29.51 -5.37
C LEU A 22 -11.35 -28.56 -5.29
N ALA A 23 -10.17 -29.04 -4.90
CA ALA A 23 -8.97 -28.22 -4.81
C ALA A 23 -8.54 -27.67 -6.19
N VAL A 24 -8.53 -28.51 -7.24
CA VAL A 24 -8.09 -28.09 -8.59
C VAL A 24 -9.04 -27.07 -9.21
N THR A 25 -10.34 -27.18 -8.96
CA THR A 25 -11.34 -26.25 -9.50
C THR A 25 -11.41 -24.94 -8.71
N ALA A 26 -11.16 -24.95 -7.41
CA ALA A 26 -11.20 -23.76 -6.56
C ALA A 26 -9.91 -22.93 -6.61
N ALA A 27 -8.74 -23.55 -6.74
CA ALA A 27 -7.45 -22.87 -6.65
C ALA A 27 -7.26 -21.72 -7.67
N PRO A 28 -7.59 -21.88 -8.98
CA PRO A 28 -7.45 -20.78 -9.94
C PRO A 28 -8.31 -19.56 -9.60
N LYS A 29 -9.54 -19.80 -9.10
CA LYS A 29 -10.44 -18.73 -8.70
C LYS A 29 -9.93 -18.01 -7.45
N PHE A 30 -9.38 -18.74 -6.49
CA PHE A 30 -8.81 -18.17 -5.26
C PHE A 30 -7.57 -17.31 -5.52
N ILE A 31 -6.74 -17.67 -6.50
CA ILE A 31 -5.58 -16.87 -6.91
C ILE A 31 -6.04 -15.53 -7.52
N ASN A 32 -6.96 -15.56 -8.47
CA ASN A 32 -7.47 -14.34 -9.10
C ASN A 32 -8.14 -13.38 -8.10
N LEU A 33 -8.88 -13.90 -7.12
CA LEU A 33 -9.51 -13.09 -6.09
C LEU A 33 -8.49 -12.37 -5.20
N GLN A 34 -7.34 -12.98 -4.91
CA GLN A 34 -6.26 -12.32 -4.16
C GLN A 34 -5.61 -11.20 -4.97
N SER A 35 -5.32 -11.43 -6.25
CA SER A 35 -4.80 -10.41 -7.17
C SER A 35 -5.72 -9.19 -7.26
N ASP A 36 -7.03 -9.43 -7.43
CA ASP A 36 -8.04 -8.37 -7.50
C ASP A 36 -8.17 -7.61 -6.18
N ALA A 37 -8.13 -8.33 -5.04
CA ALA A 37 -8.19 -7.71 -3.72
C ALA A 37 -6.98 -6.78 -3.47
N ARG A 38 -5.77 -7.22 -3.84
CA ARG A 38 -4.54 -6.43 -3.74
C ARG A 38 -4.60 -5.18 -4.60
N LEU A 39 -5.05 -5.32 -5.84
CA LEU A 39 -5.22 -4.18 -6.75
C LEU A 39 -6.24 -3.18 -6.22
N SER A 40 -7.36 -3.66 -5.66
CA SER A 40 -8.38 -2.79 -5.05
C SER A 40 -7.84 -2.06 -3.82
N ALA A 41 -7.09 -2.74 -2.95
CA ALA A 41 -6.45 -2.13 -1.79
C ALA A 41 -5.44 -1.04 -2.20
N LEU A 42 -4.59 -1.32 -3.20
CA LEU A 42 -3.66 -0.32 -3.77
C LEU A 42 -4.39 0.87 -4.38
N ALA A 43 -5.49 0.63 -5.11
CA ALA A 43 -6.33 1.68 -5.65
C ALA A 43 -6.92 2.57 -4.54
N GLY A 44 -7.39 1.96 -3.45
CA GLY A 44 -7.81 2.66 -2.24
C GLY A 44 -6.69 3.52 -1.65
N MET A 45 -5.49 2.95 -1.48
CA MET A 45 -4.31 3.68 -0.99
C MET A 45 -3.98 4.89 -1.87
N LYS A 46 -4.00 4.75 -3.20
CA LYS A 46 -3.80 5.88 -4.13
C LYS A 46 -4.85 6.97 -3.94
N ALA A 47 -6.13 6.60 -3.83
CA ALA A 47 -7.20 7.56 -3.61
C ALA A 47 -7.02 8.31 -2.28
N SER A 48 -6.62 7.62 -1.22
CA SER A 48 -6.28 8.23 0.07
C SER A 48 -5.14 9.24 -0.05
N ILE A 49 -4.06 8.90 -0.76
CA ILE A 49 -2.93 9.82 -0.99
C ILE A 49 -3.34 11.04 -1.82
N GLN A 50 -4.20 10.86 -2.83
CA GLN A 50 -4.75 11.98 -3.59
C GLN A 50 -5.61 12.90 -2.73
N GLY A 51 -6.46 12.33 -1.87
CA GLY A 51 -7.28 13.08 -0.92
C GLY A 51 -6.41 13.85 0.09
N ALA A 52 -5.44 13.19 0.71
CA ALA A 52 -4.52 13.79 1.66
C ALA A 52 -3.73 14.94 1.01
N ASN A 53 -3.20 14.74 -0.20
CA ASN A 53 -2.51 15.81 -0.92
C ASN A 53 -3.38 17.03 -1.21
N SER A 54 -4.66 16.84 -1.54
CA SER A 54 -5.62 17.94 -1.74
C SER A 54 -5.84 18.73 -0.44
N LEU A 55 -5.97 18.04 0.69
CA LEU A 55 -6.14 18.66 2.00
C LEU A 55 -4.86 19.40 2.45
N VAL A 56 -3.71 18.76 2.29
CA VAL A 56 -2.39 19.33 2.59
C VAL A 56 -2.15 20.59 1.76
N TYR A 57 -2.44 20.53 0.46
CA TYR A 57 -2.34 21.69 -0.43
C TYR A 57 -3.28 22.83 -0.02
N SER A 58 -4.53 22.51 0.32
CA SER A 58 -5.49 23.51 0.80
C SER A 58 -5.00 24.21 2.07
N LYS A 59 -4.45 23.45 3.03
CA LYS A 59 -3.85 24.00 4.25
C LYS A 59 -2.58 24.79 3.96
N ALA A 60 -1.73 24.32 3.06
CA ALA A 60 -0.53 25.03 2.63
C ALA A 60 -0.88 26.38 1.99
N ALA A 61 -1.91 26.44 1.15
CA ALA A 61 -2.38 27.68 0.53
C ALA A 61 -2.92 28.68 1.55
N ILE A 62 -3.68 28.23 2.55
CA ILE A 62 -4.13 29.09 3.65
C ILE A 62 -2.95 29.63 4.46
N ALA A 63 -1.91 28.82 4.64
CA ALA A 63 -0.68 29.21 5.33
C ALA A 63 0.32 30.00 4.46
N GLY A 64 0.02 30.24 3.16
CA GLY A 64 0.92 30.91 2.21
C GLY A 64 2.18 30.11 1.85
N LYS A 65 2.13 28.79 2.00
CA LYS A 65 3.23 27.84 1.75
C LYS A 65 3.01 26.98 0.49
N GLU A 66 2.00 27.26 -0.31
CA GLU A 66 1.64 26.49 -1.52
C GLU A 66 2.70 26.58 -2.63
N LYS A 67 3.59 27.58 -2.56
CA LYS A 67 4.74 27.74 -3.48
C LYS A 67 6.08 27.45 -2.79
N GLY A 68 6.04 26.72 -1.68
CA GLY A 68 7.22 26.37 -0.87
C GLY A 68 8.33 25.68 -1.67
N ASP A 69 9.51 25.61 -1.06
CA ASP A 69 10.77 25.17 -1.67
C ASP A 69 10.75 23.72 -2.23
N ALA A 70 11.55 23.50 -3.29
CA ALA A 70 11.75 22.21 -3.98
C ALA A 70 12.30 21.09 -3.07
N ASN A 71 13.07 21.46 -2.04
CA ASN A 71 13.76 20.53 -1.14
C ASN A 71 12.89 20.09 0.04
N GLY A 72 11.71 20.67 0.18
CA GLY A 72 10.77 20.36 1.25
C GLY A 72 11.27 20.77 2.62
N ALA A 73 11.93 21.94 2.73
CA ALA A 73 12.28 22.53 4.03
C ALA A 73 11.07 23.21 4.71
N ALA A 74 9.98 23.44 3.98
CA ALA A 74 8.75 23.98 4.54
C ALA A 74 7.98 22.90 5.30
N THR A 75 7.65 23.17 6.56
CA THR A 75 6.77 22.32 7.36
C THR A 75 5.34 22.87 7.37
N LEU A 76 4.35 22.01 7.57
CA LEU A 76 2.94 22.36 7.66
C LEU A 76 2.28 21.63 8.83
N ASP A 77 1.63 22.40 9.70
CA ASP A 77 0.75 21.84 10.73
C ASP A 77 -0.59 21.43 10.09
N ILE A 78 -0.86 20.12 10.09
CA ILE A 78 -2.10 19.54 9.59
C ILE A 78 -3.15 19.35 10.68
N GLY A 79 -2.85 19.69 11.94
CA GLY A 79 -3.75 19.57 13.09
C GLY A 79 -3.50 18.33 13.95
N LEU A 80 -2.28 17.76 13.91
CA LEU A 80 -1.88 16.58 14.67
C LEU A 80 -1.23 16.91 16.03
N GLY A 81 -1.28 18.18 16.44
CA GLY A 81 -0.64 18.66 17.67
C GLY A 81 0.80 19.13 17.47
N THR A 82 1.33 19.79 18.51
CA THR A 82 2.63 20.47 18.44
C THR A 82 3.77 19.50 18.15
N GLY A 83 4.55 19.78 17.10
CA GLY A 83 5.71 18.98 16.70
C GLY A 83 5.43 17.87 15.69
N ASN A 84 4.16 17.71 15.27
CA ASN A 84 3.75 16.69 14.29
C ASN A 84 3.55 17.26 12.89
N ASP A 85 4.24 18.35 12.56
CA ASP A 85 4.20 18.93 11.22
C ASP A 85 4.71 17.91 10.18
N ILE A 86 4.17 18.04 8.97
CA ILE A 86 4.65 17.33 7.79
C ILE A 86 5.52 18.26 6.94
N ASN A 87 6.52 17.71 6.28
CA ASN A 87 7.27 18.43 5.26
C ASN A 87 6.47 18.48 3.96
N ILE A 88 6.47 19.66 3.34
CA ILE A 88 5.75 19.91 2.10
C ILE A 88 6.68 20.40 1.00
N VAL A 89 6.44 19.93 -0.23
CA VAL A 89 7.11 20.34 -1.46
C VAL A 89 6.07 20.97 -2.36
N TYR A 90 6.20 22.27 -2.65
CA TYR A 90 5.20 23.04 -3.42
C TYR A 90 3.75 22.86 -2.92
N GLY A 91 3.56 22.84 -1.60
CA GLY A 91 2.24 22.67 -0.98
C GLY A 91 1.73 21.23 -0.91
N TYR A 92 2.44 20.24 -1.45
CA TYR A 92 2.05 18.82 -1.40
C TYR A 92 2.93 18.03 -0.44
N MET A 93 2.48 16.84 -0.03
CA MET A 93 3.29 15.98 0.86
C MET A 93 4.61 15.62 0.20
N LYS A 94 5.71 15.78 0.96
CA LYS A 94 7.03 15.31 0.55
C LYS A 94 7.03 13.78 0.46
N ALA A 95 7.79 13.24 -0.48
CA ALA A 95 7.93 11.80 -0.68
C ALA A 95 8.86 11.17 0.37
N THR A 96 8.46 11.18 1.65
CA THR A 96 9.13 10.45 2.74
C THR A 96 8.15 9.57 3.48
N GLU A 97 8.66 8.53 4.15
CA GLU A 97 7.84 7.66 5.00
C GLU A 97 7.14 8.44 6.12
N ALA A 98 7.88 9.23 6.89
CA ALA A 98 7.34 9.97 8.03
C ALA A 98 6.24 10.97 7.66
N ASP A 99 6.35 11.62 6.50
CA ASP A 99 5.34 12.58 6.03
C ASP A 99 4.06 11.88 5.55
N PHE A 100 4.20 10.68 4.97
CA PHE A 100 3.07 9.85 4.56
C PHE A 100 2.35 9.24 5.76
N GLU A 101 3.08 8.78 6.78
CA GLU A 101 2.47 8.24 8.01
C GLU A 101 1.59 9.28 8.70
N LYS A 102 2.12 10.50 8.88
CA LYS A 102 1.37 11.62 9.45
C LYS A 102 0.24 12.08 8.54
N GLY A 103 0.48 12.19 7.24
CA GLY A 103 -0.49 12.72 6.28
C GLY A 103 -1.68 11.80 6.02
N LEU A 104 -1.49 10.48 6.19
CA LEU A 104 -2.50 9.46 5.92
C LEU A 104 -3.06 8.79 7.18
N ASP A 105 -2.42 8.99 8.33
CA ASP A 105 -2.71 8.26 9.57
C ASP A 105 -2.63 6.73 9.35
N VAL A 106 -1.53 6.31 8.71
CA VAL A 106 -1.24 4.90 8.38
C VAL A 106 0.19 4.60 8.82
N SER A 107 0.42 3.44 9.43
CA SER A 107 1.77 2.95 9.73
C SER A 107 2.33 2.20 8.54
N PHE A 108 3.57 2.52 8.16
CA PHE A 108 4.32 1.79 7.15
C PHE A 108 5.49 1.05 7.79
N ALA A 109 5.86 -0.07 7.19
CA ALA A 109 7.15 -0.68 7.44
C ALA A 109 8.15 -0.20 6.39
N ALA A 110 9.30 0.31 6.84
CA ALA A 110 10.42 0.66 5.97
C ALA A 110 10.89 -0.55 5.15
N GLY A 111 10.73 -0.47 3.83
CA GLY A 111 11.18 -1.47 2.88
C GLY A 111 12.69 -1.36 2.63
N SER A 112 13.50 -1.93 3.52
CA SER A 112 14.98 -1.81 3.46
C SER A 112 15.61 -2.34 2.16
N ASP A 113 14.96 -3.30 1.49
CA ASP A 113 15.46 -3.92 0.25
C ASP A 113 14.71 -3.48 -1.03
N GLY A 114 13.75 -2.55 -0.92
CA GLY A 114 12.88 -2.16 -2.04
C GLY A 114 12.03 -3.27 -2.62
N GLN A 115 11.69 -4.24 -1.78
CA GLN A 115 10.81 -5.35 -2.09
C GLN A 115 9.71 -5.47 -1.02
N PRO A 116 8.50 -5.92 -1.39
CA PRO A 116 7.40 -6.19 -0.45
C PRO A 116 7.60 -7.44 0.42
N THR A 117 8.76 -8.09 0.32
CA THR A 117 9.08 -9.37 0.96
C THR A 117 9.72 -9.22 2.33
N ASN A 118 9.70 -8.01 2.92
CA ASN A 118 10.16 -7.83 4.31
C ASN A 118 9.22 -8.62 5.24
N THR A 119 9.58 -9.86 5.54
CA THR A 119 8.80 -10.77 6.39
C THR A 119 8.88 -10.40 7.86
N SER A 120 9.81 -9.52 8.23
CA SER A 120 9.98 -8.98 9.58
C SER A 120 9.10 -7.76 9.85
N ALA A 121 8.45 -7.18 8.83
CA ALA A 121 7.54 -6.06 8.97
C ALA A 121 6.28 -6.47 9.74
N THR A 122 5.89 -5.72 10.77
CA THR A 122 4.62 -5.90 11.48
C THR A 122 3.44 -5.29 10.71
N ASP A 123 3.70 -4.19 10.00
CA ASP A 123 2.68 -3.41 9.31
C ASP A 123 2.21 -4.04 8.00
N GLU A 124 0.97 -3.73 7.63
CA GLU A 124 0.34 -4.26 6.41
C GLU A 124 0.90 -3.61 5.14
N TRP A 125 1.39 -2.37 5.25
CA TRP A 125 1.91 -1.61 4.14
C TRP A 125 3.41 -1.42 4.26
N ILE A 126 4.10 -1.58 3.14
CA ILE A 126 5.54 -1.40 3.04
C ILE A 126 5.78 -0.19 2.16
N ILE A 127 6.62 0.74 2.63
CA ILE A 127 7.02 1.91 1.85
C ILE A 127 8.53 1.89 1.64
N LYS A 128 8.95 2.25 0.43
CA LYS A 128 10.34 2.58 0.14
C LYS A 128 10.42 4.02 -0.33
N GLU A 129 11.20 4.81 0.39
CA GLU A 129 11.59 6.14 -0.04
C GLU A 129 12.80 6.09 -0.99
N GLU A 130 12.74 6.93 -2.00
CA GLU A 130 13.79 7.23 -2.96
C GLU A 130 13.85 8.75 -3.12
N THR A 131 14.85 9.27 -3.82
CA THR A 131 14.96 10.72 -4.06
C THR A 131 13.72 11.23 -4.79
N SER A 132 12.86 11.97 -4.10
CA SER A 132 11.63 12.59 -4.61
C SER A 132 10.49 11.62 -4.99
N LYS A 133 10.59 10.35 -4.59
CA LYS A 133 9.62 9.31 -4.95
C LYS A 133 9.42 8.35 -3.78
N VAL A 134 8.19 7.90 -3.56
CA VAL A 134 7.93 6.74 -2.71
C VAL A 134 7.27 5.64 -3.52
N THR A 135 7.61 4.40 -3.17
CA THR A 135 6.95 3.21 -3.69
C THR A 135 6.30 2.47 -2.54
N ILE A 136 5.03 2.10 -2.71
CA ILE A 136 4.21 1.47 -1.67
C ILE A 136 3.72 0.12 -2.18
N TRP A 137 3.76 -0.87 -1.30
CA TRP A 137 3.22 -2.21 -1.54
C TRP A 137 2.38 -2.69 -0.36
N GLN A 138 1.46 -3.61 -0.62
CA GLN A 138 0.89 -4.43 0.45
C GLN A 138 1.86 -5.56 0.80
N LYS A 139 1.96 -5.90 2.08
CA LYS A 139 2.80 -6.98 2.59
C LYS A 139 2.51 -8.30 1.86
N GLY A 140 3.57 -8.95 1.37
CA GLY A 140 3.47 -10.23 0.67
C GLY A 140 2.89 -10.15 -0.76
N ALA A 141 2.67 -8.95 -1.30
CA ALA A 141 2.35 -8.76 -2.70
C ALA A 141 3.57 -9.07 -3.60
N PRO A 142 3.38 -9.40 -4.89
CA PRO A 142 4.50 -9.50 -5.83
C PRO A 142 5.16 -8.13 -6.03
N ALA A 143 6.45 -8.13 -6.40
CA ALA A 143 7.21 -6.90 -6.62
C ALA A 143 6.56 -5.92 -7.63
N GLY A 144 5.84 -6.46 -8.61
CA GLY A 144 5.11 -5.70 -9.63
C GLY A 144 3.80 -5.05 -9.15
N CYS A 145 3.27 -5.47 -8.00
CA CYS A 145 2.04 -4.96 -7.42
C CYS A 145 2.32 -3.75 -6.53
N LYS A 146 2.62 -2.63 -7.17
CA LYS A 146 3.13 -1.44 -6.50
C LYS A 146 2.39 -0.17 -6.87
N LEU A 147 2.38 0.78 -5.94
CA LEU A 147 1.97 2.16 -6.16
C LEU A 147 3.22 3.04 -6.11
N GLU A 148 3.42 3.86 -7.14
CA GLU A 148 4.53 4.82 -7.17
C GLU A 148 3.98 6.25 -7.14
N TYR A 149 4.47 7.03 -6.18
CA TYR A 149 4.20 8.45 -6.02
C TYR A 149 5.48 9.24 -6.26
N THR A 150 5.42 10.21 -7.15
CA THR A 150 6.50 11.18 -7.37
C THR A 150 6.02 12.53 -6.87
N GLN A 151 6.78 13.15 -5.96
CA GLN A 151 6.41 14.45 -5.39
C GLN A 151 6.37 15.56 -6.46
N ALA A 152 5.77 16.69 -6.11
CA ALA A 152 5.71 17.87 -6.98
C ALA A 152 7.12 18.35 -7.37
N THR A 153 7.29 18.75 -8.62
CA THR A 153 8.57 19.23 -9.16
C THR A 153 8.62 20.73 -9.36
N SER A 154 7.46 21.41 -9.31
CA SER A 154 7.36 22.87 -9.38
C SER A 154 6.08 23.37 -8.72
N SER A 155 5.98 24.67 -8.47
CA SER A 155 4.76 25.33 -7.95
C SER A 155 3.56 25.24 -8.89
N SER A 156 3.77 24.83 -10.14
CA SER A 156 2.74 24.74 -11.19
C SER A 156 2.48 23.29 -11.63
N ALA A 157 3.22 22.32 -11.08
CA ALA A 157 3.10 20.90 -11.39
C ALA A 157 2.97 20.12 -10.08
N GLY A 158 1.77 19.63 -9.81
CA GLY A 158 1.49 18.79 -8.65
C GLY A 158 2.17 17.42 -8.70
N PRO A 159 2.04 16.62 -7.64
CA PRO A 159 2.62 15.30 -7.60
C PRO A 159 1.96 14.37 -8.62
N THR A 160 2.71 13.37 -9.07
CA THR A 160 2.25 12.42 -10.07
C THR A 160 2.25 11.00 -9.50
N PHE A 161 1.36 10.18 -10.04
CA PHE A 161 1.29 8.76 -9.72
C PHE A 161 1.58 7.97 -10.98
N ALA A 162 2.33 6.89 -10.86
CA ALA A 162 2.46 5.94 -11.97
C ALA A 162 1.10 5.29 -12.31
N ALA A 163 1.06 4.65 -13.48
CA ALA A 163 -0.07 3.81 -13.85
C ALA A 163 -0.25 2.70 -12.81
N MET A 164 -1.52 2.40 -12.49
CA MET A 164 -1.85 1.29 -11.60
C MET A 164 -1.39 -0.04 -12.21
N PRO A 165 -0.96 -1.01 -11.38
CA PRO A 165 -0.49 -2.27 -11.88
C PRO A 165 -1.61 -3.15 -12.46
N THR A 166 -1.15 -4.10 -13.25
CA THR A 166 -1.82 -5.33 -13.67
C THR A 166 -2.51 -6.12 -12.56
N THR A 167 -3.79 -6.50 -12.71
CA THR A 167 -4.15 -7.92 -12.88
C THR A 167 -3.06 -8.93 -12.56
N SER A 168 -2.23 -9.20 -13.57
CA SER A 168 -1.18 -10.21 -13.57
C SER A 168 0.07 -9.84 -12.77
N ASN A 169 0.19 -8.57 -12.39
CA ASN A 169 1.32 -8.07 -11.62
C ASN A 169 1.04 -8.08 -10.12
N CYS A 170 -0.22 -8.32 -9.75
CA CYS A 170 -0.75 -8.56 -8.42
C CYS A 170 -1.26 -10.01 -8.30
#